data_AF-A0A2D0IPJ1-F1
#
_entry.id   AF-A0A2D0IPJ1-F1
#
_cell.length_a   1.000
_cell.length_b   1.000
_cell.length_c   1.000
_cell.angle_alpha   90.00
_cell.angle_beta   90.00
_cell.angle_gamma   90.00
#
_symmetry.space_group_name_H-M   'P 1'
#
loop_
_entity.id
_entity.type
_entity.pdbx_description
1 polymer ?
#
loop_
_entity_poly.entity_id
_entity_poly.type
_entity_poly.pdbx_seq_one_letter_code
_entity_poly.pdbx_strand_id
1 'polypeptide(L)'
;MKEIWYELVKSRMRELDISQEKLAESLGVTQGAVGHWLNGRRVPSIEITMEIMKAVGLNNISFDSEGTINHAEKKISTLSTYHKTNSLKDRLKTVLVNERMKQRQLADALNVSAQTVNNWLSRNAISREAAQSISEQFGYSLDWLLNGVGDQKLENSVKHHYAKSDIPPESEWVGASSWDSLTPLDDNEVEVPFLKDIEFACGNGNVIDVDYNGYKLRFSKSTLRRIGAPTDGSTIICFPAKGNSMEPVIPDGAAVAIDISHKHITDGKIYAIEQDGLKRIKCLYRKPGGKLLIRSYNRDEYEDEIADESSVKIIGKLFWHSVLHY
;
A
#
# COMPACT_ATOMS: atom_id res chain seq x y z
N MET A 1 0.76 34.45 14.59
CA MET A 1 -0.24 35.53 14.70
C MET A 1 -1.56 34.89 14.29
N LYS A 2 -2.60 34.87 15.14
CA LYS A 2 -3.89 34.27 14.78
C LYS A 2 -4.51 35.13 13.67
N GLU A 3 -4.56 34.63 12.44
CA GLU A 3 -5.21 35.32 11.32
C GLU A 3 -6.65 34.82 11.19
N ILE A 4 -7.61 35.76 11.17
CA ILE A 4 -9.02 35.43 11.03
C ILE A 4 -9.25 34.95 9.60
N TRP A 5 -9.90 33.81 9.44
CA TRP A 5 -9.97 33.06 8.17
C TRP A 5 -10.39 33.90 6.95
N TYR A 6 -11.31 34.85 7.13
CA TYR A 6 -11.79 35.69 6.04
C TYR A 6 -10.76 36.74 5.58
N GLU A 7 -9.81 37.14 6.43
CA GLU A 7 -8.71 38.02 6.01
C GLU A 7 -7.74 37.30 5.09
N LEU A 8 -7.46 36.02 5.40
CA LEU A 8 -6.65 35.16 4.55
C LEU A 8 -7.32 34.94 3.18
N VAL A 9 -8.63 34.68 3.17
CA VAL A 9 -9.43 34.57 1.94
C VAL A 9 -9.39 35.87 1.14
N LYS A 10 -9.61 37.04 1.78
CA LYS A 10 -9.51 38.35 1.11
C LYS A 10 -8.12 38.63 0.53
N SER A 11 -7.05 38.20 1.21
CA SER A 11 -5.69 38.29 0.67
C SER A 11 -5.55 37.43 -0.60
N ARG A 12 -6.06 36.20 -0.58
CA ARG A 12 -5.98 35.28 -1.73
C ARG A 12 -6.84 35.70 -2.90
N MET A 13 -8.03 36.24 -2.66
CA MET A 13 -8.88 36.81 -3.70
C MET A 13 -8.18 37.95 -4.44
N ARG A 14 -7.46 38.82 -3.70
CA ARG A 14 -6.63 39.88 -4.31
C ARG A 14 -5.45 39.32 -5.10
N GLU A 15 -4.79 38.27 -4.59
CA GLU A 15 -3.67 37.61 -5.28
C GLU A 15 -4.10 36.90 -6.57
N LEU A 16 -5.33 36.40 -6.63
CA LEU A 16 -5.87 35.63 -7.77
C LEU A 16 -6.78 36.45 -8.69
N ASP A 17 -6.97 37.73 -8.41
CA ASP A 17 -7.91 38.62 -9.11
C ASP A 17 -9.34 38.04 -9.20
N ILE A 18 -9.83 37.48 -8.08
CA ILE A 18 -11.18 36.91 -7.95
C ILE A 18 -12.08 37.92 -7.25
N SER A 19 -13.17 38.33 -7.91
CA SER A 19 -14.19 39.21 -7.31
C SER A 19 -15.14 38.44 -6.37
N GLN A 20 -15.87 39.17 -5.51
CA GLN A 20 -16.88 38.56 -4.64
C GLN A 20 -18.04 37.95 -5.42
N GLU A 21 -18.40 38.56 -6.55
CA GLU A 21 -19.42 38.07 -7.49
C GLU A 21 -19.00 36.70 -8.05
N LYS A 22 -17.76 36.59 -8.51
CA LYS A 22 -17.23 35.34 -9.09
C LYS A 22 -17.10 34.22 -8.05
N LEU A 23 -16.72 34.59 -6.83
CA LEU A 23 -16.69 33.64 -5.71
C LEU A 23 -18.12 33.16 -5.37
N ALA A 24 -19.09 34.08 -5.31
CA ALA A 24 -20.48 33.74 -5.03
C ALA A 24 -21.10 32.82 -6.08
N GLU A 25 -20.81 33.08 -7.37
CA GLU A 25 -21.23 32.23 -8.49
C GLU A 25 -20.67 30.80 -8.35
N SER A 26 -19.39 30.66 -8.00
CA SER A 26 -18.75 29.35 -7.81
C SER A 26 -19.31 28.52 -6.64
N LEU A 27 -19.95 29.19 -5.68
CA LEU A 27 -20.54 28.60 -4.49
C LEU A 27 -22.08 28.44 -4.61
N GLY A 28 -22.69 28.92 -5.69
CA GLY A 28 -24.14 28.91 -5.85
C GLY A 28 -24.89 29.80 -4.86
N VAL A 29 -24.27 30.88 -4.36
CA VAL A 29 -24.87 31.79 -3.36
C VAL A 29 -24.95 33.23 -3.87
N THR A 30 -25.62 34.11 -3.12
CA THR A 30 -25.69 35.54 -3.48
C THR A 30 -24.38 36.27 -3.13
N GLN A 31 -24.00 37.24 -3.95
CA GLN A 31 -22.82 38.09 -3.69
C GLN A 31 -22.90 38.80 -2.34
N GLY A 32 -24.10 39.23 -1.93
CA GLY A 32 -24.33 39.82 -0.61
C GLY A 32 -24.02 38.87 0.55
N ALA A 33 -24.27 37.56 0.40
CA ALA A 33 -23.92 36.57 1.41
C ALA A 33 -22.40 36.46 1.60
N VAL A 34 -21.64 36.38 0.50
CA VAL A 34 -20.17 36.40 0.51
C VAL A 34 -19.64 37.69 1.14
N GLY A 35 -20.21 38.84 0.80
CA GLY A 35 -19.87 40.12 1.41
C GLY A 35 -20.13 40.17 2.93
N HIS A 36 -21.21 39.55 3.41
CA HIS A 36 -21.47 39.45 4.85
C HIS A 36 -20.45 38.57 5.58
N TRP A 37 -20.00 37.48 4.97
CA TRP A 37 -18.99 36.58 5.54
C TRP A 37 -17.59 37.20 5.58
N LEU A 38 -17.16 37.79 4.46
CA LEU A 38 -15.80 38.36 4.35
C LEU A 38 -15.56 39.62 5.19
N ASN A 39 -16.65 40.23 5.69
CA ASN A 39 -16.63 41.35 6.62
C ASN A 39 -16.95 40.94 8.07
N GLY A 40 -17.05 39.64 8.35
CA GLY A 40 -17.33 39.12 9.70
C GLY A 40 -18.72 39.46 10.26
N ARG A 41 -19.67 39.91 9.43
CA ARG A 41 -21.04 40.24 9.86
C ARG A 41 -21.91 39.01 10.06
N ARG A 42 -21.57 37.90 9.39
CA ARG A 42 -22.20 36.59 9.53
C ARG A 42 -21.13 35.52 9.51
N VAL A 43 -21.35 34.43 10.24
CA VAL A 43 -20.49 33.25 10.23
C VAL A 43 -21.13 32.21 9.31
N PRO A 44 -20.46 31.81 8.21
CA PRO A 44 -20.93 30.71 7.36
C PRO A 44 -20.79 29.36 8.07
N SER A 45 -21.45 28.32 7.54
CA SER A 45 -21.21 26.96 8.02
C SER A 45 -19.77 26.51 7.70
N ILE A 46 -19.32 25.45 8.37
CA ILE A 46 -17.98 24.91 8.16
C ILE A 46 -17.81 24.40 6.72
N GLU A 47 -18.84 23.81 6.14
CA GLU A 47 -18.86 23.32 4.75
C GLU A 47 -18.64 24.46 3.77
N ILE A 48 -19.40 25.54 3.92
CA ILE A 48 -19.27 26.74 3.08
C ILE A 48 -17.89 27.39 3.26
N THR A 49 -17.36 27.39 4.49
CA THR A 49 -16.02 27.90 4.79
C THR A 49 -14.95 27.12 4.04
N MET A 50 -15.04 25.78 4.03
CA MET A 50 -14.12 24.90 3.30
C MET A 50 -14.23 25.11 1.78
N GLU A 51 -15.44 25.27 1.25
CA GLU A 51 -15.64 25.55 -0.18
C GLU A 51 -15.06 26.90 -0.61
N ILE A 52 -15.25 27.95 0.20
CA ILE A 52 -14.65 29.28 -0.03
C ILE A 52 -13.12 29.16 -0.09
N MET A 53 -12.51 28.44 0.86
CA MET A 53 -11.07 28.29 0.93
C MET A 53 -10.51 27.51 -0.25
N LYS A 54 -11.18 26.43 -0.64
CA LYS A 54 -10.83 25.64 -1.83
C LYS A 54 -10.94 26.48 -3.11
N ALA A 55 -11.97 27.32 -3.22
CA ALA A 55 -12.18 28.20 -4.37
C ALA A 55 -11.06 29.24 -4.54
N VAL A 56 -10.44 29.70 -3.43
CA VAL A 56 -9.28 30.60 -3.46
C VAL A 56 -7.93 29.87 -3.43
N GLY A 57 -7.95 28.55 -3.67
CA GLY A 57 -6.77 27.70 -3.78
C GLY A 57 -6.00 27.52 -2.48
N LEU A 58 -6.68 27.57 -1.34
CA LEU A 58 -6.13 27.20 -0.04
C LEU A 58 -6.53 25.75 0.26
N ASN A 59 -5.54 24.90 0.52
CA ASN A 59 -5.71 23.49 0.86
C ASN A 59 -5.01 23.17 2.19
N ASN A 60 -5.25 21.99 2.75
CA ASN A 60 -4.60 21.49 3.98
C ASN A 60 -4.80 22.43 5.18
N ILE A 61 -6.06 22.71 5.49
CA ILE A 61 -6.48 23.72 6.46
C ILE A 61 -6.82 23.06 7.79
N SER A 62 -6.20 23.52 8.87
CA SER A 62 -6.52 23.06 10.23
C SER A 62 -7.18 24.17 11.03
N PHE A 63 -8.22 23.81 11.77
CA PHE A 63 -8.95 24.71 12.67
C PHE A 63 -8.72 24.30 14.13
N ASP A 64 -8.66 25.26 15.06
CA ASP A 64 -8.81 24.98 16.50
C ASP A 64 -10.29 24.75 16.86
N SER A 65 -10.54 24.29 18.09
CA SER A 65 -11.88 24.04 18.63
C SER A 65 -12.78 25.29 18.69
N GLU A 66 -12.22 26.48 18.42
CA GLU A 66 -12.94 27.75 18.36
C GLU A 66 -13.18 28.21 16.91
N GLY A 67 -12.83 27.40 15.91
CA GLY A 67 -13.04 27.71 14.49
C GLY A 67 -12.01 28.67 13.89
N THR A 68 -10.87 28.88 14.56
CA THR A 68 -9.76 29.70 14.05
C THR A 68 -8.77 28.84 13.27
N ILE A 69 -8.24 29.34 12.15
CA ILE A 69 -7.23 28.61 11.35
C ILE A 69 -5.89 28.59 12.07
N ASN A 70 -5.30 27.40 12.23
CA ASN A 70 -3.93 27.21 12.70
C ASN A 70 -2.92 26.98 11.56
N HIS A 71 -3.38 26.50 10.40
CA HIS A 71 -2.54 26.25 9.22
C HIS A 71 -3.39 26.29 7.93
N ALA A 72 -2.86 26.85 6.83
CA ALA A 72 -3.46 26.77 5.49
C ALA A 72 -2.36 26.89 4.42
N GLU A 73 -2.28 25.91 3.51
CA GLU A 73 -1.28 25.91 2.42
C GLU A 73 -1.84 26.54 1.14
N LYS A 74 -1.11 27.52 0.58
CA LYS A 74 -1.44 28.14 -0.70
C LYS A 74 -1.05 27.21 -1.85
N LYS A 75 -1.98 26.92 -2.77
CA LYS A 75 -1.66 26.27 -4.04
C LYS A 75 -0.97 27.29 -4.96
N ILE A 76 0.35 27.19 -5.10
CA ILE A 76 1.13 28.01 -6.05
C ILE A 76 1.17 27.26 -7.39
N SER A 77 0.73 27.93 -8.46
CA SER A 77 0.95 27.44 -9.83
C SER A 77 2.41 27.64 -10.23
N THR A 78 2.93 26.76 -11.10
CA THR A 78 4.28 26.71 -11.73
C THR A 78 5.44 26.08 -10.94
N LEU A 79 5.62 24.77 -11.12
CA LEU A 79 6.74 24.07 -11.80
C LEU A 79 8.21 24.55 -11.67
N SER A 80 8.60 25.50 -10.81
CA SER A 80 9.98 26.05 -10.86
C SER A 80 10.82 26.01 -9.57
N THR A 81 10.37 25.44 -8.45
CA THR A 81 11.17 25.49 -7.20
C THR A 81 11.29 24.16 -6.44
N TYR A 82 11.18 23.03 -7.14
CA TYR A 82 11.47 21.70 -6.54
C TYR A 82 12.99 21.40 -6.38
N HIS A 83 13.87 22.35 -6.72
CA HIS A 83 15.33 22.16 -6.61
C HIS A 83 15.99 22.99 -5.50
N LYS A 84 15.68 22.70 -4.23
CA LYS A 84 16.62 23.04 -3.14
C LYS A 84 16.55 22.27 -1.82
N THR A 85 15.65 21.30 -1.61
CA THR A 85 15.59 20.55 -0.34
C THR A 85 15.32 19.05 -0.55
N ASN A 86 16.22 18.35 -1.24
CA ASN A 86 16.12 16.88 -1.34
C ASN A 86 17.47 16.14 -1.21
N SER A 87 18.53 16.83 -0.80
CA SER A 87 19.79 16.15 -0.51
C SER A 87 19.75 15.52 0.88
N LEU A 88 20.37 14.36 1.04
CA LEU A 88 20.54 13.71 2.34
C LEU A 88 21.20 14.66 3.35
N LYS A 89 22.15 15.49 2.89
CA LYS A 89 22.80 16.51 3.70
C LYS A 89 21.80 17.49 4.31
N ASP A 90 20.80 17.93 3.54
CA ASP A 90 19.77 18.84 4.04
C ASP A 90 18.87 18.13 5.04
N ARG A 91 18.52 16.87 4.78
CA ARG A 91 17.73 16.05 5.73
C ARG A 91 18.46 15.80 7.04
N LEU A 92 19.76 15.49 7.01
CA LEU A 92 20.58 15.34 8.21
C LEU A 92 20.76 16.67 8.98
N LYS A 93 20.85 17.81 8.27
CA LYS A 93 20.82 19.13 8.93
C LYS A 93 19.50 19.39 9.63
N THR A 94 18.37 19.00 9.02
CA THR A 94 17.05 19.11 9.65
C THR A 94 16.99 18.30 10.94
N VAL A 95 17.52 17.07 10.95
CA VAL A 95 17.62 16.25 12.19
C VAL A 95 18.41 16.99 13.28
N LEU A 96 19.58 17.54 12.94
CA LEU A 96 20.40 18.28 13.90
C LEU A 96 19.71 19.53 14.48
N VAL A 97 18.98 20.28 13.64
CA VAL A 97 18.25 21.48 14.05
C VAL A 97 17.07 21.13 14.94
N ASN A 98 16.27 20.14 14.56
CA ASN A 98 15.06 19.74 15.27
C ASN A 98 15.38 19.12 16.63
N GLU A 99 16.41 18.27 16.70
CA GLU A 99 16.87 17.69 17.98
C GLU A 99 17.76 18.65 18.79
N ARG A 100 18.05 19.85 18.26
CA ARG A 100 18.93 20.87 18.88
C ARG A 100 20.33 20.32 19.23
N MET A 101 20.88 19.47 18.36
CA MET A 101 22.16 18.79 18.56
C MET A 101 23.22 19.28 17.58
N LYS A 102 24.48 19.27 18.02
CA LYS A 102 25.65 19.40 17.15
C LYS A 102 26.05 18.02 16.59
N GLN A 103 26.77 18.00 15.47
CA GLN A 103 27.22 16.75 14.80
C GLN A 103 27.91 15.76 15.73
N ARG A 104 28.73 16.26 16.67
CA ARG A 104 29.41 15.41 17.67
C ARG A 104 28.42 14.71 18.61
N GLN A 105 27.37 15.42 19.04
CA GLN A 105 26.35 14.85 19.93
C GLN A 105 25.50 13.81 19.21
N LEU A 106 25.26 13.99 17.89
CA LEU A 106 24.63 12.96 17.06
C LEU A 106 25.52 11.72 16.92
N ALA A 107 26.84 11.92 16.76
CA ALA A 107 27.80 10.82 16.67
C ALA A 107 27.84 10.02 17.99
N ASP A 108 27.91 10.73 19.12
CA ASP A 108 27.90 10.13 20.46
C ASP A 108 26.58 9.35 20.71
N ALA A 109 25.43 9.90 20.30
CA ALA A 109 24.13 9.25 20.46
C ALA A 109 24.01 7.95 19.64
N LEU A 110 24.53 7.94 18.40
CA LEU A 110 24.49 6.79 17.50
C LEU A 110 25.66 5.80 17.71
N ASN A 111 26.53 6.05 18.70
CA ASN A 111 27.75 5.27 18.96
C ASN A 111 28.68 5.14 17.73
N VAL A 112 28.85 6.24 16.98
CA VAL A 112 29.75 6.34 15.83
C VAL A 112 30.78 7.44 16.04
N SER A 113 31.87 7.44 15.25
CA SER A 113 32.86 8.53 15.31
C SER A 113 32.29 9.84 14.74
N ALA A 114 32.72 10.99 15.27
CA ALA A 114 32.37 12.31 14.71
C ALA A 114 32.79 12.46 13.23
N GLN A 115 33.87 11.77 12.83
CA GLN A 115 34.31 11.72 11.44
C GLN A 115 33.28 11.01 10.54
N THR A 116 32.60 9.99 11.05
CA THR A 116 31.55 9.25 10.33
C THR A 116 30.38 10.16 9.97
N VAL A 117 29.88 10.95 10.93
CA VAL A 117 28.80 11.93 10.69
C VAL A 117 29.23 13.03 9.71
N ASN A 118 30.46 13.53 9.85
CA ASN A 118 31.01 14.51 8.90
C ASN A 118 31.15 13.92 7.47
N ASN A 119 31.51 12.64 7.36
CA ASN A 119 31.54 11.94 6.07
C ASN A 119 30.15 11.84 5.45
N TRP A 120 29.09 11.60 6.24
CA TRP A 120 27.72 11.56 5.71
C TRP A 120 27.28 12.91 5.13
N LEU A 121 27.59 14.00 5.82
CA LEU A 121 27.23 15.36 5.40
C LEU A 121 28.07 15.88 4.22
N SER A 122 29.34 15.48 4.14
CA SER A 122 30.24 15.89 3.05
C SER A 122 30.04 15.06 1.78
N ARG A 123 29.84 13.75 1.91
CA ARG A 123 29.63 12.83 0.78
C ARG A 123 28.18 12.67 0.36
N ASN A 124 27.25 13.26 1.10
CA ASN A 124 25.81 13.17 0.85
C ASN A 124 25.32 11.71 0.74
N ALA A 125 25.92 10.82 1.53
CA ALA A 125 25.59 9.38 1.57
C ALA A 125 25.64 8.86 3.01
N ILE A 126 24.67 8.02 3.40
CA ILE A 126 24.60 7.33 4.68
C ILE A 126 24.29 5.86 4.41
N SER A 127 24.78 4.96 5.26
CA SER A 127 24.38 3.55 5.16
C SER A 127 22.95 3.36 5.66
N ARG A 128 22.29 2.29 5.19
CA ARG A 128 20.92 1.99 5.62
C ARG A 128 20.84 1.72 7.11
N GLU A 129 21.87 1.08 7.67
CA GLU A 129 21.99 0.75 9.09
C GLU A 129 22.08 2.03 9.92
N ALA A 130 22.91 2.99 9.51
CA ALA A 130 23.03 4.27 10.21
C ALA A 130 21.75 5.12 10.11
N ALA A 131 21.06 5.10 8.95
CA ALA A 131 19.75 5.74 8.81
C ALA A 131 18.68 5.08 9.69
N GLN A 132 18.73 3.75 9.83
CA GLN A 132 17.85 3.01 10.72
C GLN A 132 18.10 3.35 12.20
N SER A 133 19.36 3.47 12.63
CA SER A 133 19.67 3.92 13.99
C SER A 133 19.13 5.33 14.29
N ILE A 134 19.19 6.26 13.32
CA ILE A 134 18.59 7.60 13.47
C ILE A 134 17.07 7.51 13.59
N SER A 135 16.44 6.63 12.79
CA SER A 135 15.00 6.40 12.82
C SER A 135 14.55 5.85 14.18
N GLU A 136 15.21 4.81 14.68
CA GLU A 136 14.87 4.16 15.95
C GLU A 136 15.11 5.07 17.16
N GLN A 137 16.21 5.85 17.16
CA GLN A 137 16.59 6.64 18.32
C GLN A 137 15.85 7.98 18.41
N PHE A 138 15.52 8.59 17.27
CA PHE A 138 14.95 9.94 17.23
C PHE A 138 13.55 10.01 16.58
N GLY A 139 13.02 8.88 16.11
CA GLY A 139 11.66 8.77 15.56
C GLY A 139 11.49 9.32 14.15
N TYR A 140 12.57 9.49 13.37
CA TYR A 140 12.48 9.94 11.98
C TYR A 140 12.09 8.81 11.04
N SER A 141 11.39 9.10 9.95
CA SER A 141 11.07 8.09 8.93
C SER A 141 12.34 7.64 8.19
N LEU A 142 12.53 6.32 8.09
CA LEU A 142 13.65 5.73 7.33
C LEU A 142 13.58 6.09 5.83
N ASP A 143 12.36 6.09 5.26
CA ASP A 143 12.14 6.42 3.85
C ASP A 143 12.38 7.91 3.58
N TRP A 144 12.03 8.78 4.54
CA TRP A 144 12.37 10.19 4.46
C TRP A 144 13.89 10.39 4.55
N LEU A 145 14.58 9.74 5.50
CA LEU A 145 16.04 9.88 5.63
C LEU A 145 16.78 9.45 4.35
N LEU A 146 16.46 8.28 3.79
CA LEU A 146 17.15 7.73 2.64
C LEU A 146 16.73 8.37 1.31
N ASN A 147 15.43 8.56 1.11
CA ASN A 147 14.87 8.90 -0.20
C ASN A 147 14.23 10.30 -0.24
N GLY A 148 14.00 10.92 0.92
CA GLY A 148 13.32 12.22 1.02
C GLY A 148 11.82 12.14 0.77
N VAL A 149 11.24 10.95 0.91
CA VAL A 149 9.82 10.67 0.63
C VAL A 149 9.07 10.50 1.97
N GLY A 150 7.86 11.06 2.05
CA GLY A 150 6.99 10.95 3.23
C GLY A 150 7.32 11.92 4.37
N ASP A 151 6.67 11.71 5.51
CA ASP A 151 6.75 12.60 6.68
C ASP A 151 8.10 12.49 7.40
N GLN A 152 8.56 13.60 7.97
CA GLN A 152 9.90 13.69 8.57
C GLN A 152 10.01 12.90 9.87
N LYS A 153 9.09 13.12 10.80
CA LYS A 153 9.09 12.55 12.15
C LYS A 153 7.75 11.86 12.41
N LEU A 154 7.81 10.65 12.93
CA LEU A 154 6.64 9.89 13.34
C LEU A 154 6.17 10.49 14.67
N GLU A 155 5.04 11.20 14.68
CA GLU A 155 4.52 11.79 15.92
C GLU A 155 4.14 10.73 16.96
N ASN A 156 4.31 11.10 18.23
CA ASN A 156 4.10 10.25 19.40
C ASN A 156 2.61 9.91 19.59
N SER A 157 2.15 8.85 18.94
CA SER A 157 1.03 8.04 19.44
C SER A 157 1.38 6.56 19.32
N VAL A 158 1.93 6.05 20.43
CA VAL A 158 1.96 4.64 20.83
C VAL A 158 2.86 3.71 19.99
N LYS A 159 3.95 3.32 20.65
CA LYS A 159 4.71 2.07 20.46
C LYS A 159 3.87 0.98 19.79
N HIS A 160 4.21 0.60 18.57
CA HIS A 160 4.43 -0.75 18.06
C HIS A 160 4.74 -0.61 16.56
N HIS A 161 5.89 -1.09 16.11
CA HIS A 161 6.14 -1.35 14.71
C HIS A 161 5.23 -2.51 14.26
N TYR A 162 3.99 -2.20 13.92
CA TYR A 162 3.27 -2.93 12.90
C TYR A 162 3.13 -1.98 11.72
N ALA A 163 3.31 -2.52 10.51
CA ALA A 163 2.97 -1.85 9.27
C ALA A 163 1.65 -1.09 9.44
N LYS A 164 1.56 0.13 8.89
CA LYS A 164 0.33 0.94 8.82
C LYS A 164 -0.90 0.06 8.97
N SER A 165 -1.56 0.19 10.12
CA SER A 165 -2.89 -0.38 10.25
C SER A 165 -3.72 0.26 9.15
N ASP A 166 -4.10 -0.52 8.14
CA ASP A 166 -5.04 -0.12 7.08
C ASP A 166 -6.48 -0.01 7.64
N ILE A 167 -6.63 0.21 8.95
CA ILE A 167 -7.92 0.36 9.60
C ILE A 167 -8.34 1.84 9.43
N PRO A 168 -9.45 2.12 8.74
CA PRO A 168 -9.98 3.47 8.55
C PRO A 168 -10.28 4.17 9.90
N PRO A 169 -10.52 5.49 9.92
CA PRO A 169 -11.09 6.17 11.09
C PRO A 169 -12.34 5.44 11.62
N GLU A 170 -12.60 5.45 12.92
CA GLU A 170 -13.75 4.74 13.53
C GLU A 170 -15.10 5.14 12.91
N SER A 171 -15.21 6.38 12.43
CA SER A 171 -16.37 6.90 11.68
C SER A 171 -16.55 6.28 10.28
N GLU A 172 -15.51 5.68 9.73
CA GLU A 172 -15.48 4.96 8.45
C GLU A 172 -15.45 3.44 8.65
N TRP A 173 -15.55 2.96 9.90
CA TRP A 173 -15.72 1.54 10.14
C TRP A 173 -17.09 1.14 9.62
N VAL A 174 -17.08 0.49 8.46
CA VAL A 174 -18.23 -0.32 8.04
C VAL A 174 -18.30 -1.44 9.08
N GLY A 175 -19.35 -1.42 9.90
CA GLY A 175 -19.58 -2.49 10.88
C GLY A 175 -19.41 -3.82 10.18
N ALA A 176 -18.64 -4.76 10.78
CA ALA A 176 -18.30 -6.04 10.17
C ALA A 176 -19.57 -6.66 9.57
N SER A 177 -19.73 -6.53 8.26
CA SER A 177 -20.84 -7.12 7.54
C SER A 177 -20.61 -8.62 7.65
N SER A 178 -21.62 -9.34 8.16
CA SER A 178 -21.59 -10.79 8.18
C SER A 178 -21.35 -11.27 6.76
N TRP A 179 -20.23 -11.95 6.54
CA TRP A 179 -19.82 -12.44 5.23
C TRP A 179 -20.73 -13.59 4.85
N ASP A 180 -21.85 -13.28 4.20
CA ASP A 180 -22.79 -14.25 3.67
C ASP A 180 -22.89 -14.14 2.15
N SER A 181 -23.52 -15.14 1.54
CA SER A 181 -23.71 -15.23 0.09
C SER A 181 -24.52 -14.07 -0.52
N LEU A 182 -25.09 -13.19 0.31
CA LEU A 182 -25.94 -12.06 -0.09
C LEU A 182 -25.21 -10.72 0.02
N THR A 183 -23.99 -10.71 0.57
CA THR A 183 -23.19 -9.49 0.72
C THR A 183 -22.71 -9.01 -0.67
N PRO A 184 -23.02 -7.76 -1.09
CA PRO A 184 -22.57 -7.22 -2.37
C PRO A 184 -21.04 -7.27 -2.51
N LEU A 185 -20.56 -7.41 -3.75
CA LEU A 185 -19.13 -7.34 -4.04
C LEU A 185 -18.67 -5.87 -3.96
N ASP A 186 -17.62 -5.59 -3.19
CA ASP A 186 -16.99 -4.27 -3.22
C ASP A 186 -16.32 -4.02 -4.58
N ASP A 187 -16.28 -2.76 -5.03
CA ASP A 187 -15.64 -2.38 -6.29
C ASP A 187 -14.15 -2.75 -6.35
N ASN A 188 -13.50 -2.96 -5.20
CA ASN A 188 -12.10 -3.37 -5.08
C ASN A 188 -11.90 -4.87 -4.88
N GLU A 189 -12.96 -5.67 -4.95
CA GLU A 189 -12.89 -7.13 -4.83
C GLU A 189 -13.20 -7.81 -6.15
N VAL A 190 -12.79 -9.07 -6.24
CA VAL A 190 -13.20 -9.97 -7.29
C VAL A 190 -13.50 -11.34 -6.72
N GLU A 191 -14.54 -11.95 -7.25
CA GLU A 191 -14.94 -13.32 -6.96
C GLU A 191 -14.25 -14.30 -7.90
N VAL A 192 -13.62 -15.31 -7.31
CA VAL A 192 -12.90 -16.37 -8.01
C VAL A 192 -13.58 -17.71 -7.73
N PRO A 193 -13.82 -18.55 -8.74
CA PRO A 193 -14.38 -19.89 -8.56
C PRO A 193 -13.52 -20.77 -7.65
N PHE A 194 -14.16 -21.43 -6.67
CA PHE A 194 -13.58 -22.51 -5.89
C PHE A 194 -14.03 -23.87 -6.46
N LEU A 195 -13.12 -24.55 -7.13
CA LEU A 195 -13.34 -25.87 -7.72
C LEU A 195 -13.19 -26.95 -6.64
N LYS A 196 -13.83 -28.10 -6.86
CA LYS A 196 -13.68 -29.28 -5.98
C LYS A 196 -12.28 -29.90 -6.04
N ASP A 197 -11.57 -29.70 -7.15
CA ASP A 197 -10.29 -30.33 -7.44
C ASP A 197 -9.50 -29.54 -8.50
N ILE A 198 -8.17 -29.64 -8.46
CA ILE A 198 -7.27 -29.22 -9.53
C ILE A 198 -7.59 -29.90 -10.86
N GLU A 199 -8.22 -31.08 -10.84
CA GLU A 199 -8.64 -31.79 -12.05
C GLU A 199 -9.51 -30.94 -12.99
N PHE A 200 -10.30 -30.03 -12.41
CA PHE A 200 -11.19 -29.13 -13.14
C PHE A 200 -10.52 -27.85 -13.65
N ALA A 201 -9.25 -27.62 -13.32
CA ALA A 201 -8.48 -26.44 -13.76
C ALA A 201 -8.01 -26.52 -15.24
N CYS A 202 -8.44 -27.56 -15.98
CA CYS A 202 -7.98 -27.85 -17.33
C CYS A 202 -9.07 -27.63 -18.38
N GLY A 203 -9.09 -26.43 -18.98
CA GLY A 203 -9.92 -26.08 -20.12
C GLY A 203 -9.55 -24.69 -20.66
N ASN A 204 -9.77 -24.42 -21.95
CA ASN A 204 -9.49 -23.16 -22.66
C ASN A 204 -10.26 -21.94 -22.10
N GLY A 205 -10.01 -21.55 -20.85
CA GLY A 205 -10.74 -20.46 -20.19
C GLY A 205 -12.20 -20.77 -19.87
N ASN A 206 -12.68 -21.99 -20.18
CA ASN A 206 -13.98 -22.47 -19.76
C ASN A 206 -13.79 -23.40 -18.56
N VAL A 207 -14.19 -22.92 -17.38
CA VAL A 207 -14.48 -23.78 -16.24
C VAL A 207 -15.52 -24.78 -16.71
N ILE A 208 -15.21 -26.07 -16.65
CA ILE A 208 -16.16 -27.12 -16.96
C ILE A 208 -17.28 -27.02 -15.90
N ASP A 209 -18.47 -26.60 -16.34
CA ASP A 209 -19.70 -26.33 -15.56
C ASP A 209 -20.21 -27.54 -14.74
N VAL A 210 -19.54 -28.68 -14.82
CA VAL A 210 -20.10 -29.97 -14.43
C VAL A 210 -19.96 -30.25 -12.93
N ASP A 211 -19.09 -29.53 -12.20
CA ASP A 211 -18.92 -29.80 -10.76
C ASP A 211 -18.55 -28.59 -9.88
N TYR A 212 -18.91 -27.39 -10.36
CA TYR A 212 -18.81 -26.17 -9.57
C TYR A 212 -19.97 -26.09 -8.57
N ASN A 213 -19.68 -26.25 -7.29
CA ASN A 213 -20.68 -26.21 -6.21
C ASN A 213 -21.16 -24.78 -5.87
N GLY A 214 -20.78 -23.78 -6.66
CA GLY A 214 -21.16 -22.39 -6.43
C GLY A 214 -20.22 -21.62 -5.49
N TYR A 215 -19.31 -22.28 -4.78
CA TYR A 215 -18.43 -21.61 -3.82
C TYR A 215 -17.40 -20.71 -4.51
N LYS A 216 -17.22 -19.51 -3.96
CA LYS A 216 -16.29 -18.50 -4.46
C LYS A 216 -15.39 -18.05 -3.34
N LEU A 217 -14.15 -17.70 -3.67
CA LEU A 217 -13.29 -16.92 -2.81
C LEU A 217 -13.22 -15.49 -3.34
N ARG A 218 -13.20 -14.51 -2.43
CA ARG A 218 -12.98 -13.12 -2.79
C ARG A 218 -11.52 -12.76 -2.57
N PHE A 219 -10.96 -12.05 -3.55
CA PHE A 219 -9.64 -11.46 -3.45
C PHE A 219 -9.74 -9.96 -3.68
N SER A 220 -8.97 -9.18 -2.92
CA SER A 220 -8.82 -7.77 -3.24
C SER A 220 -8.03 -7.60 -4.55
N LYS A 221 -8.46 -6.67 -5.40
CA LYS A 221 -7.76 -6.29 -6.63
C LYS A 221 -6.33 -5.82 -6.33
N SER A 222 -6.08 -5.25 -5.15
CA SER A 222 -4.73 -4.88 -4.69
C SER A 222 -3.82 -6.10 -4.47
N THR A 223 -4.35 -7.21 -3.94
CA THR A 223 -3.61 -8.47 -3.81
C THR A 223 -3.24 -9.03 -5.18
N LEU A 224 -4.19 -9.06 -6.11
CA LEU A 224 -3.93 -9.53 -7.48
C LEU A 224 -2.91 -8.66 -8.21
N ARG A 225 -2.99 -7.33 -8.10
CA ARG A 225 -1.96 -6.40 -8.63
C ARG A 225 -0.57 -6.69 -8.06
N ARG A 226 -0.47 -6.94 -6.75
CA ARG A 226 0.81 -7.18 -6.07
C ARG A 226 1.51 -8.44 -6.59
N ILE A 227 0.74 -9.48 -6.91
CA ILE A 227 1.27 -10.76 -7.40
C ILE A 227 1.35 -10.82 -8.93
N GLY A 228 0.92 -9.75 -9.62
CA GLY A 228 1.00 -9.61 -11.08
C GLY A 228 -0.12 -10.32 -11.84
N ALA A 229 -1.21 -10.72 -11.18
CA ALA A 229 -2.35 -11.33 -11.83
C ALA A 229 -3.35 -10.27 -12.33
N PRO A 230 -4.15 -10.59 -13.38
CA PRO A 230 -5.29 -9.80 -13.79
C PRO A 230 -6.24 -9.50 -12.63
N THR A 231 -6.62 -8.23 -12.46
CA THR A 231 -7.50 -7.79 -11.36
C THR A 231 -8.94 -8.23 -11.51
N ASP A 232 -9.33 -8.72 -12.67
CA ASP A 232 -10.64 -9.33 -12.92
C ASP A 232 -10.68 -10.81 -12.50
N GLY A 233 -9.60 -11.35 -11.92
CA GLY A 233 -9.55 -12.73 -11.43
C GLY A 233 -9.66 -13.79 -12.54
N SER A 234 -9.63 -13.39 -13.81
CA SER A 234 -9.94 -14.25 -14.97
C SER A 234 -9.02 -15.45 -15.13
N THR A 235 -7.82 -15.38 -14.56
CA THR A 235 -6.80 -16.43 -14.63
C THR A 235 -6.59 -17.13 -13.28
N ILE A 236 -7.37 -16.76 -12.27
CA ILE A 236 -7.24 -17.34 -10.94
C ILE A 236 -8.19 -18.53 -10.80
N ILE A 237 -7.67 -19.62 -10.24
CA ILE A 237 -8.47 -20.78 -9.89
C ILE A 237 -8.15 -21.18 -8.45
N CYS A 238 -9.19 -21.47 -7.68
CA CYS A 238 -9.07 -21.96 -6.31
C CYS A 238 -9.56 -23.41 -6.20
N PHE A 239 -8.95 -24.21 -5.32
CA PHE A 239 -9.34 -25.60 -5.06
C PHE A 239 -8.72 -26.09 -3.74
N PRO A 240 -9.19 -27.20 -3.14
CA PRO A 240 -8.53 -27.80 -1.99
C PRO A 240 -7.27 -28.57 -2.41
N ALA A 241 -6.17 -28.39 -1.69
CA ALA A 241 -4.99 -29.24 -1.80
C ALA A 241 -5.33 -30.68 -1.38
N LYS A 242 -4.67 -31.66 -2.01
CA LYS A 242 -4.85 -33.09 -1.73
C LYS A 242 -3.53 -33.77 -1.42
N GLY A 243 -3.54 -34.59 -0.38
CA GLY A 243 -2.39 -35.34 0.12
C GLY A 243 -1.43 -34.50 0.97
N ASN A 244 -0.47 -35.17 1.60
CA ASN A 244 0.49 -34.61 2.54
C ASN A 244 1.84 -34.23 1.89
N SER A 245 1.99 -34.32 0.57
CA SER A 245 3.30 -34.09 -0.07
C SER A 245 3.83 -32.66 0.08
N MET A 246 2.96 -31.69 0.34
CA MET A 246 3.33 -30.30 0.56
C MET A 246 3.30 -29.89 2.03
N GLU A 247 3.13 -30.85 2.95
CA GLU A 247 3.18 -30.59 4.39
C GLU A 247 4.59 -30.22 4.87
N PRO A 248 4.69 -29.41 5.94
CA PRO A 248 3.60 -28.76 6.68
C PRO A 248 3.12 -27.44 6.03
N VAL A 249 3.72 -27.03 4.91
CA VAL A 249 3.47 -25.69 4.30
C VAL A 249 2.06 -25.59 3.72
N ILE A 250 1.62 -26.63 3.03
CA ILE A 250 0.26 -26.75 2.48
C ILE A 250 -0.28 -28.11 2.95
N PRO A 251 -1.02 -28.14 4.06
CA PRO A 251 -1.70 -29.33 4.56
C PRO A 251 -2.75 -29.88 3.60
N ASP A 252 -3.06 -31.17 3.75
CA ASP A 252 -4.21 -31.76 3.08
C ASP A 252 -5.50 -30.98 3.39
N GLY A 253 -6.32 -30.73 2.36
CA GLY A 253 -7.56 -29.96 2.46
C GLY A 253 -7.38 -28.44 2.51
N ALA A 254 -6.15 -27.91 2.58
CA ALA A 254 -5.92 -26.47 2.57
C ALA A 254 -6.46 -25.83 1.28
N ALA A 255 -7.14 -24.69 1.40
CA ALA A 255 -7.58 -23.93 0.24
C ALA A 255 -6.37 -23.31 -0.45
N VAL A 256 -6.21 -23.50 -1.76
CA VAL A 256 -5.12 -22.91 -2.55
C VAL A 256 -5.65 -22.08 -3.70
N ALA A 257 -4.88 -21.08 -4.13
CA ALA A 257 -5.15 -20.30 -5.34
C ALA A 257 -3.91 -20.26 -6.24
N ILE A 258 -4.15 -20.54 -7.53
CA ILE A 258 -3.13 -20.48 -8.58
C ILE A 258 -3.51 -19.46 -9.64
N ASP A 259 -2.51 -18.88 -10.30
CA ASP A 259 -2.67 -18.10 -11.52
C ASP A 259 -2.22 -18.93 -12.73
N ILE A 260 -3.16 -19.27 -13.60
CA ILE A 260 -2.94 -20.13 -14.78
C ILE A 260 -2.25 -19.41 -15.93
N SER A 261 -2.15 -18.07 -15.87
CA SER A 261 -1.37 -17.29 -16.83
C SER A 261 0.13 -17.36 -16.53
N HIS A 262 0.49 -17.57 -15.27
CA HIS A 262 1.87 -17.63 -14.80
C HIS A 262 2.49 -19.01 -14.98
N LYS A 263 2.94 -19.29 -16.21
CA LYS A 263 3.60 -20.57 -16.58
C LYS A 263 5.12 -20.52 -16.52
N HIS A 264 5.70 -19.34 -16.36
CA HIS A 264 7.16 -19.19 -16.27
C HIS A 264 7.67 -19.65 -14.89
N ILE A 265 8.56 -20.64 -14.90
CA ILE A 265 9.14 -21.22 -13.68
C ILE A 265 10.12 -20.22 -13.04
N THR A 266 9.94 -19.96 -11.76
CA THR A 266 10.86 -19.27 -10.87
C THR A 266 11.31 -20.29 -9.84
N ASP A 267 12.61 -20.53 -9.77
CA ASP A 267 13.16 -21.57 -8.91
C ASP A 267 12.71 -21.44 -7.45
N GLY A 268 12.32 -22.57 -6.86
CA GLY A 268 11.83 -22.66 -5.49
C GLY A 268 10.42 -22.14 -5.26
N LYS A 269 9.72 -21.72 -6.32
CA LYS A 269 8.29 -21.39 -6.22
C LYS A 269 7.42 -22.63 -6.45
N ILE A 270 6.19 -22.53 -5.96
CA ILE A 270 5.21 -23.61 -5.95
C ILE A 270 4.31 -23.48 -7.17
N TYR A 271 4.08 -24.59 -7.85
CA TYR A 271 3.28 -24.65 -9.06
C TYR A 271 2.32 -25.83 -9.01
N ALA A 272 1.15 -25.61 -9.59
CA ALA A 272 0.30 -26.69 -10.06
C ALA A 272 0.87 -27.22 -11.38
N ILE A 273 1.14 -28.51 -11.43
CA ILE A 273 1.70 -29.19 -12.61
C ILE A 273 0.83 -30.39 -12.98
N GLU A 274 0.90 -30.76 -14.26
CA GLU A 274 0.37 -31.99 -14.81
C GLU A 274 1.53 -32.77 -15.44
N GLN A 275 1.70 -34.02 -15.03
CA GLN A 275 2.69 -34.94 -15.61
C GLN A 275 2.05 -36.32 -15.71
N ASP A 276 2.04 -36.90 -16.92
CA ASP A 276 1.44 -38.21 -17.22
C ASP A 276 -0.02 -38.33 -16.73
N GLY A 277 -0.78 -37.24 -16.89
CA GLY A 277 -2.18 -37.14 -16.46
C GLY A 277 -2.38 -36.90 -14.96
N LEU A 278 -1.31 -36.93 -14.15
CA LEU A 278 -1.38 -36.67 -12.71
C LEU A 278 -1.17 -35.20 -12.41
N LYS A 279 -2.17 -34.56 -11.79
CA LYS A 279 -2.09 -33.17 -11.34
C LYS A 279 -1.69 -33.08 -9.88
N ARG A 280 -0.74 -32.20 -9.58
CA ARG A 280 -0.16 -32.06 -8.23
C ARG A 280 0.44 -30.68 -8.03
N ILE A 281 0.57 -30.29 -6.76
CA ILE A 281 1.25 -29.07 -6.34
C ILE A 281 2.67 -29.45 -5.93
N LYS A 282 3.69 -28.81 -6.52
CA LYS A 282 5.12 -29.10 -6.26
C LYS A 282 5.97 -27.83 -6.32
N CYS A 283 7.12 -27.85 -5.63
CA CYS A 283 8.17 -26.87 -5.84
C CYS A 283 8.99 -27.23 -7.08
N LEU A 284 9.28 -26.25 -7.93
CA LEU A 284 10.03 -26.48 -9.17
C LEU A 284 11.39 -25.77 -9.13
N TYR A 285 12.43 -26.45 -9.61
CA TYR A 285 13.77 -25.88 -9.79
C TYR A 285 14.34 -26.31 -11.13
N ARG A 286 14.70 -25.35 -11.98
CA ARG A 286 15.36 -25.66 -13.24
C ARG A 286 16.76 -26.22 -13.00
N LYS A 287 17.14 -27.20 -13.81
CA LYS A 287 18.47 -27.83 -13.82
C LYS A 287 19.08 -27.75 -15.21
N PRO A 288 20.43 -27.79 -15.33
CA PRO A 288 21.08 -27.84 -16.62
C PRO A 288 20.59 -28.99 -17.49
N GLY A 289 20.65 -28.83 -18.81
CA GLY A 289 20.23 -29.87 -19.77
C GLY A 289 18.72 -29.96 -19.97
N GLY A 290 17.96 -28.90 -19.69
CA GLY A 290 16.50 -28.89 -19.86
C GLY A 290 15.76 -29.75 -18.85
N LYS A 291 16.42 -30.07 -17.73
CA LYS A 291 15.85 -30.88 -16.65
C LYS A 291 15.13 -30.01 -15.63
N LEU A 292 14.12 -30.59 -15.01
CA LEU A 292 13.33 -29.97 -13.96
C LEU A 292 13.36 -30.87 -12.73
N LEU A 293 13.76 -30.28 -11.59
CA LEU A 293 13.61 -30.91 -10.29
C LEU A 293 12.22 -30.55 -9.75
N ILE A 294 11.42 -31.58 -9.49
CA ILE A 294 10.08 -31.50 -8.91
C ILE A 294 10.19 -31.99 -7.47
N ARG A 295 9.90 -31.10 -6.53
CA ARG A 295 10.16 -31.32 -5.11
C ARG A 295 8.91 -31.15 -4.26
N SER A 296 8.69 -32.10 -3.37
CA SER A 296 7.75 -32.05 -2.24
C SER A 296 8.32 -31.22 -1.08
N TYR A 297 7.48 -30.54 -0.29
CA TYR A 297 7.95 -29.97 0.98
C TYR A 297 8.16 -31.06 2.03
N ASN A 298 7.26 -32.05 2.07
CA ASN A 298 7.40 -33.24 2.91
C ASN A 298 8.45 -34.18 2.29
N ARG A 299 9.73 -33.90 2.56
CA ARG A 299 10.87 -34.66 2.03
C ARG A 299 11.14 -35.96 2.77
N ASP A 300 10.54 -36.14 3.94
CA ASP A 300 10.72 -37.34 4.75
C ASP A 300 9.93 -38.52 4.15
N GLU A 301 8.81 -38.23 3.48
CA GLU A 301 7.96 -39.24 2.83
C GLU A 301 8.06 -39.25 1.31
N TYR A 302 8.55 -38.16 0.69
CA TYR A 302 8.60 -38.02 -0.76
C TYR A 302 9.99 -37.62 -1.25
N GLU A 303 10.55 -38.46 -2.12
CA GLU A 303 11.82 -38.19 -2.79
C GLU A 303 11.70 -37.10 -3.86
N ASP A 304 12.85 -36.53 -4.21
CA ASP A 304 12.97 -35.57 -5.30
C ASP A 304 12.80 -36.28 -6.66
N GLU A 305 11.91 -35.76 -7.50
CA GLU A 305 11.69 -36.26 -8.86
C GLU A 305 12.47 -35.40 -9.88
N ILE A 306 13.15 -36.02 -10.85
CA ILE A 306 13.81 -35.31 -11.96
C ILE A 306 13.14 -35.71 -13.27
N ALA A 307 12.64 -34.72 -14.00
CA ALA A 307 11.99 -34.90 -15.29
C ALA A 307 12.59 -33.98 -16.36
N ASP A 308 12.26 -34.19 -17.63
CA ASP A 308 12.48 -33.20 -18.66
C ASP A 308 11.47 -32.06 -18.49
N GLU A 309 11.89 -30.80 -18.59
CA GLU A 309 10.97 -29.65 -18.45
C GLU A 309 9.83 -29.74 -19.48
N SER A 310 10.11 -30.29 -20.67
CA SER A 310 9.12 -30.49 -21.73
C SER A 310 8.06 -31.57 -21.43
N SER A 311 8.32 -32.50 -20.50
CA SER A 311 7.35 -33.53 -20.12
C SER A 311 6.43 -33.08 -18.98
N VAL A 312 6.63 -31.88 -18.44
CA VAL A 312 5.86 -31.35 -17.31
C VAL A 312 5.06 -30.14 -17.78
N LYS A 313 3.74 -30.25 -17.77
CA LYS A 313 2.85 -29.14 -18.12
C LYS A 313 2.61 -28.28 -16.89
N ILE A 314 3.00 -27.01 -16.96
CA ILE A 314 2.70 -26.03 -15.91
C ILE A 314 1.26 -25.56 -16.07
N ILE A 315 0.43 -25.86 -15.06
CA ILE A 315 -0.96 -25.41 -15.02
C ILE A 315 -1.01 -23.95 -14.57
N GLY A 316 -0.31 -23.61 -13.48
CA GLY A 316 -0.27 -22.26 -12.95
C GLY A 316 0.61 -22.14 -11.71
N LYS A 317 0.95 -20.90 -11.34
CA LYS A 317 1.77 -20.61 -10.17
C LYS A 317 0.89 -20.40 -8.94
N LEU A 318 1.21 -21.08 -7.84
CA LEU A 318 0.54 -20.86 -6.57
C LEU A 318 1.02 -19.54 -5.95
N PHE A 319 0.08 -18.70 -5.53
CA PHE A 319 0.38 -17.41 -4.90
C PHE A 319 -0.28 -17.24 -3.52
N TRP A 320 -1.26 -18.09 -3.19
CA TRP A 320 -1.99 -18.01 -1.93
C TRP A 320 -2.45 -19.40 -1.48
N HIS A 321 -2.47 -19.60 -0.15
CA HIS A 321 -3.11 -20.74 0.49
C HIS A 321 -3.65 -20.33 1.87
N SER A 322 -4.66 -21.05 2.37
CA SER A 322 -5.23 -20.86 3.71
C SER A 322 -5.55 -22.20 4.36
N VAL A 323 -5.30 -22.25 5.67
CA VAL A 323 -5.55 -23.42 6.52
C VAL A 323 -6.61 -23.05 7.54
N LEU A 324 -7.63 -23.89 7.66
CA LEU A 324 -8.66 -23.76 8.68
C LEU A 324 -8.41 -24.81 9.77
N HIS A 325 -8.20 -24.33 10.99
CA HIS A 325 -8.20 -25.17 12.19
C HIS A 325 -9.59 -25.09 12.80
N TYR A 326 -10.34 -26.18 12.76
CA TYR A 326 -11.65 -26.31 13.39
C TYR A 326 -11.56 -26.87 14.81
#